data_AF-A0A9E7W442-F1
#
_entry.id   AF-A0A9E7W442-F1
#
_cell.length_a   1.000
_cell.length_b   1.000
_cell.length_c   1.000
_cell.angle_alpha   90.00
_cell.angle_beta   90.00
_cell.angle_gamma   90.00
#
_symmetry.space_group_name_H-M   'P 1'
#
loop_
_entity.id
_entity.type
_entity.pdbx_description
1 polymer ?
#
loop_
_entity_poly.entity_id
_entity_poly.type
_entity_poly.pdbx_seq_one_letter_code
_entity_poly.pdbx_strand_id
1 'polypeptide(L)'
;MVCRINELLIDSHWTVVIIGAGQAGLSAAHYLWRDGLAPGKDFIILDAGDGPGGAWRERWASLTLGTTNHISDLPGFPLGRPDPNVPASEIVSDYYSRFERELELCVIRPLKWTPSGPKNPDRDDSPSQPPST
;
A
#
# COMPACT_ATOMS: atom_id res chain seq x y z
N MET A 1 5.62 -2.02 14.52
CA MET A 1 6.13 -3.42 14.44
C MET A 1 6.75 -3.61 13.05
N VAL A 2 7.94 -4.19 12.93
CA VAL A 2 8.55 -4.48 11.60
C VAL A 2 8.25 -5.94 11.26
N CYS A 3 7.39 -6.18 10.28
CA CYS A 3 7.12 -7.54 9.81
C CYS A 3 8.22 -7.99 8.85
N ARG A 4 9.02 -8.98 9.27
CA ARG A 4 10.08 -9.56 8.44
C ARG A 4 9.58 -10.74 7.63
N ILE A 5 9.83 -10.68 6.33
CA ILE A 5 9.41 -11.64 5.31
C ILE A 5 9.86 -13.08 5.64
N ASN A 6 11.08 -13.25 6.16
CA ASN A 6 11.67 -14.56 6.43
C ASN A 6 11.14 -15.23 7.72
N GLU A 7 10.58 -14.46 8.66
CA GLU A 7 10.02 -14.99 9.91
C GLU A 7 8.53 -15.34 9.79
N LEU A 8 7.85 -14.76 8.79
CA LEU A 8 6.39 -14.79 8.66
C LEU A 8 5.86 -15.61 7.48
N LEU A 9 6.70 -16.03 6.53
CA LEU A 9 6.22 -16.74 5.32
C LEU A 9 6.65 -18.20 5.25
N ILE A 10 7.66 -18.62 6.02
CA ILE A 10 8.09 -20.02 6.08
C ILE A 10 7.31 -20.67 7.23
N ASP A 11 6.50 -21.68 6.90
CA ASP A 11 5.65 -22.47 7.82
C ASP A 11 4.46 -21.74 8.49
N SER A 12 4.13 -20.52 8.05
CA SER A 12 2.96 -19.78 8.53
C SER A 12 1.73 -20.00 7.64
N HIS A 13 0.61 -20.38 8.24
CA HIS A 13 -0.68 -20.51 7.55
C HIS A 13 -1.52 -19.25 7.75
N TRP A 14 -1.58 -18.42 6.70
CA TRP A 14 -2.38 -17.20 6.69
C TRP A 14 -3.82 -17.49 6.31
N THR A 15 -4.78 -17.02 7.11
CA THR A 15 -6.20 -17.12 6.75
C THR A 15 -6.54 -16.17 5.61
N VAL A 16 -5.96 -14.96 5.63
CA VAL A 16 -6.17 -13.95 4.61
C VAL A 16 -4.84 -13.28 4.24
N VAL A 17 -4.61 -13.11 2.94
CA VAL A 17 -3.50 -12.32 2.43
C VAL A 17 -4.08 -11.17 1.62
N ILE A 18 -3.76 -9.93 2.01
CA ILE A 18 -4.15 -8.73 1.29
C ILE A 18 -2.99 -8.32 0.38
N ILE A 19 -3.27 -8.15 -0.91
CA ILE A 19 -2.30 -7.68 -1.90
C ILE A 19 -2.55 -6.20 -2.20
N GLY A 20 -1.53 -5.38 -1.93
CA GLY A 20 -1.55 -3.93 -2.04
C GLY A 20 -1.92 -3.26 -0.72
N ALA A 21 -1.09 -2.32 -0.27
CA ALA A 21 -1.31 -1.48 0.90
C ALA A 21 -1.63 -0.03 0.50
N GLY A 22 -2.48 0.10 -0.51
CA GLY A 22 -3.20 1.33 -0.83
C GLY A 22 -4.52 1.42 -0.08
N GLN A 23 -5.37 2.38 -0.47
CA GLN A 23 -6.63 2.66 0.22
C GLN A 23 -7.52 1.43 0.39
N ALA A 24 -7.70 0.65 -0.67
CA ALA A 24 -8.56 -0.54 -0.66
C ALA A 24 -8.03 -1.61 0.30
N GLY A 25 -6.73 -1.90 0.24
CA GLY A 25 -6.10 -2.90 1.11
C GLY A 25 -6.10 -2.50 2.57
N LEU A 26 -5.81 -1.22 2.87
CA LEU A 26 -5.87 -0.69 4.24
C LEU A 26 -7.31 -0.68 4.78
N SER A 27 -8.30 -0.36 3.94
CA SER A 27 -9.71 -0.44 4.33
C SER A 27 -10.15 -1.87 4.62
N ALA A 28 -9.74 -2.84 3.79
CA ALA A 28 -10.01 -4.26 4.03
C ALA A 28 -9.36 -4.74 5.34
N ALA A 29 -8.09 -4.38 5.57
CA ALA A 29 -7.37 -4.70 6.80
C ALA A 29 -8.06 -4.17 8.05
N HIS A 30 -8.59 -2.94 8.01
CA HIS A 30 -9.35 -2.39 9.12
C HIS A 30 -10.58 -3.22 9.47
N TYR A 31 -11.34 -3.67 8.47
CA TYR A 31 -12.52 -4.48 8.74
C TYR A 31 -12.16 -5.87 9.28
N LEU A 32 -11.08 -6.50 8.80
CA LEU A 32 -10.58 -7.75 9.39
C LEU A 32 -10.14 -7.56 10.84
N TRP A 33 -9.37 -6.50 11.12
CA TRP A 33 -8.96 -6.15 12.48
C TRP A 33 -10.16 -5.90 13.39
N ARG A 34 -11.15 -5.12 12.93
CA ARG A 34 -12.37 -4.81 13.67
C ARG A 34 -13.19 -6.07 13.97
N ASP A 35 -13.19 -7.02 13.04
CA ASP A 35 -13.89 -8.30 13.19
C ASP A 35 -13.08 -9.31 14.04
N GLY A 36 -11.93 -8.89 14.59
CA GLY A 36 -11.16 -9.62 15.61
C GLY A 36 -9.98 -10.43 15.08
N LEU A 37 -9.66 -10.35 13.79
CA LEU A 37 -8.48 -11.00 13.23
C LEU A 37 -7.22 -10.20 13.58
N ALA A 38 -6.17 -10.87 14.00
CA ALA A 38 -4.92 -10.22 14.40
C ALA A 38 -3.97 -10.04 13.19
N PRO A 39 -3.51 -8.81 12.90
CA PRO A 39 -2.45 -8.58 11.93
C PRO A 39 -1.18 -9.34 12.31
N GLY A 40 -0.49 -9.94 11.33
CA GLY A 40 0.73 -10.70 11.58
C GLY A 40 0.50 -12.08 12.23
N LYS A 41 -0.75 -12.50 12.41
CA LYS A 41 -1.11 -13.87 12.80
C LYS A 41 -2.20 -14.47 11.91
N ASP A 42 -3.32 -13.77 11.77
CA ASP A 42 -4.48 -14.24 10.99
C ASP A 42 -4.46 -13.71 9.56
N PHE A 43 -3.94 -12.48 9.39
CA PHE A 43 -3.75 -11.89 8.07
C PHE A 43 -2.47 -11.06 7.95
N ILE A 44 -2.04 -10.90 6.70
CA ILE A 44 -0.87 -10.10 6.33
C ILE A 44 -1.16 -9.25 5.10
N ILE A 45 -0.45 -8.13 4.96
CA ILE A 45 -0.55 -7.22 3.83
C ILE A 45 0.79 -7.22 3.09
N LEU A 46 0.75 -7.46 1.78
CA LEU A 46 1.92 -7.45 0.92
C LEU A 46 1.82 -6.28 -0.05
N ASP A 47 2.85 -5.45 -0.16
CA ASP A 47 2.82 -4.27 -1.02
C ASP A 47 4.12 -4.10 -1.81
N ALA A 48 3.98 -3.75 -3.08
CA ALA A 48 5.11 -3.60 -3.99
C ALA A 48 5.84 -2.25 -3.82
N GLY A 49 5.21 -1.29 -3.16
CA GLY A 49 5.78 0.04 -2.93
C GLY A 49 6.93 0.00 -1.93
N ASP A 50 7.89 0.91 -2.11
CA ASP A 50 9.02 1.05 -1.18
C ASP A 50 8.63 1.74 0.14
N GLY A 51 7.37 2.16 0.29
CA GLY A 51 6.83 2.76 1.50
C GLY A 51 5.31 2.99 1.44
N PRO A 52 4.70 3.52 2.52
CA PRO A 52 3.26 3.80 2.58
C PRO A 52 2.80 4.82 1.53
N GLY A 53 1.52 4.73 1.15
CA GLY A 53 0.87 5.64 0.20
C GLY A 53 0.32 4.95 -1.06
N GLY A 54 0.73 3.71 -1.34
CA GLY A 54 0.30 2.96 -2.51
C GLY A 54 0.55 3.72 -3.82
N ALA A 55 -0.39 3.63 -4.76
CA ALA A 55 -0.29 4.28 -6.08
C ALA A 55 -0.16 5.82 -6.03
N TRP A 56 -0.45 6.47 -4.89
CA TRP A 56 -0.25 7.93 -4.75
C TRP A 56 1.21 8.35 -4.74
N ARG A 57 2.13 7.43 -4.42
CA ARG A 57 3.59 7.69 -4.47
C ARG A 57 4.11 7.88 -5.89
N GLU A 58 3.45 7.26 -6.87
CA GLU A 58 3.85 7.28 -8.28
C GLU A 58 3.20 8.43 -9.06
N ARG A 59 2.31 9.21 -8.43
CA ARG A 59 1.74 10.42 -9.02
C ARG A 59 2.76 11.57 -8.97
N TRP A 60 2.79 12.36 -10.04
CA TRP A 60 3.68 13.52 -10.20
C TRP A 60 3.59 14.52 -9.05
N ALA A 61 4.76 15.01 -8.61
CA ALA A 61 4.93 15.93 -7.48
C ALA A 61 4.18 17.27 -7.63
N SER A 62 3.81 17.68 -8.85
CA SER A 62 3.03 18.89 -9.11
C SER A 62 1.54 18.76 -8.73
N LEU A 63 1.06 17.55 -8.40
CA LEU A 63 -0.31 17.33 -7.95
C LEU A 63 -0.44 17.70 -6.46
N THR A 64 -0.91 18.90 -6.20
CA THR A 64 -1.26 19.35 -4.85
C THR A 64 -2.68 18.93 -4.48
N LEU A 65 -2.95 18.79 -3.20
CA LEU A 65 -4.28 18.40 -2.71
C LEU A 65 -5.37 19.42 -3.06
N GLY A 66 -5.00 20.67 -3.34
CA GLY A 66 -5.90 21.70 -3.86
C GLY A 66 -6.33 21.53 -5.32
N THR A 67 -5.73 20.61 -6.07
CA THR A 67 -6.04 20.35 -7.50
C THR A 67 -6.53 18.93 -7.78
N THR A 68 -6.70 18.10 -6.75
CA THR A 68 -7.08 16.69 -6.90
C THR A 68 -8.51 16.41 -6.41
N ASN A 69 -9.09 15.32 -6.91
CA ASN A 69 -10.32 14.75 -6.35
C ASN A 69 -10.02 14.33 -4.91
N HIS A 70 -10.73 14.90 -3.95
CA HIS A 70 -10.60 14.65 -2.51
C HIS A 70 -10.15 13.21 -2.18
N ILE A 71 -9.08 13.07 -1.38
CA ILE A 71 -8.70 11.77 -0.82
C ILE A 71 -9.83 11.35 0.13
N SER A 72 -10.42 10.19 -0.13
CA SER A 72 -11.46 9.66 0.75
C SER A 72 -10.83 9.13 2.03
N ASP A 73 -11.46 9.40 3.16
CA ASP A 73 -11.02 8.94 4.47
C ASP A 73 -11.02 7.40 4.53
N LEU A 74 -10.02 6.86 5.22
CA LEU A 74 -9.98 5.48 5.65
C LEU A 74 -11.01 5.24 6.77
N PRO A 75 -11.58 4.03 6.84
CA PRO A 75 -12.59 3.71 7.85
C PRO A 75 -12.11 4.03 9.27
N GLY A 76 -12.88 4.83 9.99
CA GLY A 76 -12.60 5.19 11.39
C GLY A 76 -11.42 6.14 11.60
N PHE A 77 -10.75 6.61 10.54
CA PHE A 77 -9.52 7.39 10.67
C PHE A 77 -9.51 8.57 9.69
N PRO A 78 -10.07 9.74 10.04
CA PRO A 78 -10.18 10.87 9.12
C PRO A 78 -8.80 11.47 8.78
N LEU A 79 -8.61 11.88 7.52
CA LEU A 79 -7.39 12.56 7.05
C LEU A 79 -7.19 13.93 7.74
N GLY A 80 -8.29 14.58 8.10
CA GLY A 80 -8.30 15.91 8.71
C GLY A 80 -8.16 17.02 7.67
N ARG A 81 -7.44 18.10 8.02
CA ARG A 81 -7.22 19.26 7.16
C ARG A 81 -5.72 19.44 6.89
N PRO A 82 -5.14 18.66 5.96
CA PRO A 82 -3.73 18.77 5.63
C PRO A 82 -3.44 20.09 4.91
N ASP A 83 -2.18 20.55 4.99
CA ASP A 83 -1.74 21.78 4.30
C ASP A 83 -1.89 21.60 2.78
N PRO A 84 -2.68 22.45 2.09
CA PRO A 84 -2.93 22.31 0.66
C PRO A 84 -1.69 22.55 -0.21
N ASN A 85 -0.61 23.14 0.33
CA ASN A 85 0.62 23.44 -0.39
C ASN A 85 1.63 22.28 -0.41
N VAL A 86 1.41 21.25 0.40
CA VAL A 86 2.26 20.07 0.43
C VAL A 86 1.83 19.10 -0.68
N PRO A 87 2.77 18.41 -1.36
CA PRO A 87 2.43 17.42 -2.36
C PRO A 87 1.47 16.35 -1.83
N ALA A 88 0.45 16.01 -2.62
CA ALA A 88 -0.55 15.03 -2.19
C ALA A 88 0.07 13.65 -1.88
N SER A 89 1.14 13.28 -2.58
CA SER A 89 1.89 12.04 -2.35
C SER A 89 2.50 11.96 -0.95
N GLU A 90 3.05 13.08 -0.45
CA GLU A 90 3.61 13.16 0.91
C GLU A 90 2.50 13.07 1.96
N ILE A 91 1.40 13.79 1.76
CA ILE A 91 0.25 13.75 2.69
C ILE A 91 -0.36 12.36 2.75
N VAL A 92 -0.59 11.70 1.61
CA VAL A 92 -1.14 10.34 1.57
C VAL A 92 -0.16 9.34 2.19
N SER A 93 1.13 9.48 1.90
CA SER A 93 2.16 8.61 2.48
C SER A 93 2.19 8.72 4.01
N ASP A 94 2.17 9.93 4.56
CA ASP A 94 2.11 10.14 6.01
C ASP A 94 0.80 9.61 6.60
N TYR A 95 -0.32 9.91 5.96
CA TYR A 95 -1.64 9.48 6.41
C TYR A 95 -1.78 7.94 6.48
N TYR A 96 -1.37 7.23 5.43
CA TYR A 96 -1.39 5.76 5.42
C TYR A 96 -0.38 5.19 6.42
N SER A 97 0.80 5.81 6.57
CA SER A 97 1.78 5.42 7.58
C SER A 97 1.24 5.53 9.00
N ARG A 98 0.50 6.60 9.32
CA ARG A 98 -0.17 6.77 10.61
C ARG A 98 -1.25 5.72 10.83
N PHE A 99 -2.06 5.44 9.81
CA PHE A 99 -3.09 4.40 9.89
C PHE A 99 -2.51 3.00 10.14
N GLU A 100 -1.46 2.64 9.41
CA GLU A 100 -0.74 1.38 9.58
C GLU A 100 -0.17 1.23 10.99
N ARG A 101 0.37 2.31 11.56
CA ARG A 101 0.90 2.33 12.92
C ARG A 101 -0.19 2.23 13.99
N GLU A 102 -1.30 2.94 13.81
CA GLU A 102 -2.41 2.96 14.78
C GLU A 102 -3.03 1.58 14.95
N LEU A 103 -3.20 0.84 13.85
CA LEU A 103 -3.76 -0.51 13.85
C LEU A 103 -2.69 -1.61 13.96
N GLU A 104 -1.42 -1.23 14.16
CA GLU A 104 -0.26 -2.12 14.19
C GLU A 104 -0.22 -3.12 13.00
N LEU A 105 -0.60 -2.66 11.80
CA LEU A 105 -0.72 -3.52 10.63
C LEU A 105 0.63 -4.12 10.24
N CYS A 106 0.58 -5.41 9.91
CA CYS A 106 1.71 -6.14 9.39
C CYS A 106 1.81 -5.99 7.86
N VAL A 107 2.51 -4.96 7.41
CA VAL A 107 2.74 -4.71 5.99
C VAL A 107 4.17 -5.07 5.59
N ILE A 108 4.31 -6.00 4.65
CA ILE A 108 5.59 -6.41 4.08
C ILE A 108 5.86 -5.60 2.81
N ARG A 109 6.98 -4.90 2.80
CA ARG A 109 7.47 -4.06 1.68
C ARG A 109 9.00 -4.12 1.54
N PRO A 110 9.54 -3.86 0.34
CA PRO A 110 8.84 -3.97 -0.95
C PRO A 110 8.72 -5.45 -1.34
N LEU A 111 7.53 -5.88 -1.76
CA LEU A 111 7.31 -7.21 -2.33
C LEU A 111 7.09 -7.13 -3.84
N LYS A 112 8.17 -7.25 -4.60
CA LYS A 112 8.14 -7.26 -6.06
C LYS A 112 8.02 -8.68 -6.56
N TRP A 113 7.04 -8.92 -7.43
CA TRP A 113 6.94 -10.20 -8.12
C TRP A 113 8.12 -10.37 -9.07
N THR A 114 8.85 -11.47 -8.90
CA THR A 114 9.85 -11.92 -9.86
C THR A 114 9.31 -13.14 -10.59
N PRO A 115 9.11 -13.09 -11.92
CA PRO A 115 8.77 -14.28 -12.68
C PRO A 115 9.88 -15.32 -12.51
N SER A 116 9.55 -16.49 -11.97
CA SER A 116 10.43 -17.65 -11.98
C SER A 116 10.11 -18.51 -13.21
N GLY A 117 10.95 -18.42 -14.24
CA GLY A 117 10.83 -19.19 -15.47
C GLY A 117 11.72 -18.61 -16.58
N PRO A 118 12.01 -19.36 -17.67
CA PRO A 118 12.72 -18.79 -18.80
C PRO A 118 11.93 -17.58 -19.31
N LYS A 119 12.64 -16.46 -19.50
CA LYS A 119 12.06 -15.24 -20.05
C LYS A 119 11.45 -15.60 -21.41
N ASN A 120 10.12 -15.47 -21.56
CA ASN A 120 9.48 -15.71 -22.85
C ASN A 120 10.05 -14.68 -23.83
N PRO A 121 10.81 -15.09 -24.87
CA PRO A 121 11.47 -14.16 -25.77
C PRO A 121 10.49 -13.26 -26.53
N ASP A 122 9.21 -13.66 -26.61
CA ASP A 122 8.16 -12.95 -27.33
C ASP A 122 7.32 -12.02 -26.43
N ARG A 123 7.59 -11.98 -25.11
CA ARG A 123 6.86 -11.08 -24.19
C ARG A 123 7.62 -9.77 -24.04
N ASP A 124 7.07 -8.69 -24.61
CA ASP A 124 7.60 -7.34 -24.42
C ASP A 124 7.19 -6.78 -23.05
N ASP A 125 8.10 -6.86 -22.09
CA ASP A 125 7.94 -6.29 -20.74
C ASP A 125 8.43 -4.82 -20.68
N SER A 126 8.66 -4.16 -21.82
CA SER A 126 9.08 -2.75 -21.84
C SER A 126 7.96 -1.85 -21.29
N PRO A 127 8.27 -0.88 -20.41
CA PRO A 127 7.30 0.11 -19.97
C PRO A 127 6.70 0.82 -21.18
N SER A 128 5.38 0.83 -21.31
CA SER A 128 4.69 1.58 -22.36
C SER A 128 5.10 3.05 -22.27
N GLN A 129 5.71 3.59 -23.33
CA GLN A 129 6.02 5.02 -23.40
C GLN A 129 4.71 5.81 -23.25
N PRO A 130 4.65 6.84 -22.39
CA PRO A 130 3.48 7.71 -22.34
C PRO A 130 3.30 8.39 -23.72
N PRO A 131 2.06 8.68 -24.13
CA PRO A 131 1.78 9.26 -25.43
C PRO A 131 2.49 10.61 -25.58
N SER A 132 3.21 10.77 -26.70
CA SER A 132 3.78 12.04 -27.12
C SER A 132 2.66 13.03 -27.42
N THR A 133 2.67 14.18 -26.74
CA THR A 133 1.85 15.37 -27.07
C THR A 133 2.14 15.89 -28.47
#